data_AF-A0A814GI28-F1
#
_entry.id   AF-A0A814GI28-F1
#
_cell.length_a   1.000
_cell.length_b   1.000
_cell.length_c   1.000
_cell.angle_alpha   90.00
_cell.angle_beta   90.00
_cell.angle_gamma   90.00
#
_symmetry.space_group_name_H-M   'P 1'
#
loop_
_entity.id
_entity.type
_entity.pdbx_description
1 polymer ?
#
loop_
_entity_poly.entity_id
_entity_poly.type
_entity_poly.pdbx_seq_one_letter_code
_entity_poly.pdbx_strand_id
1 'polypeptide(L)'
;NAIVTIEPKLFSKLVNLEELGLGSNKIETLSADTFTGLVNLKSLDLCNNQINIIDPKAFDHVVNLETLKLSYNKIASLSDGIFDSLLKLESLSLDGNQLTTLSSNLFEKLINLKGLFLSSNQLTSIYPKTFNTLTKLDTLFLGSNKFTSFDVDTFKLVTNLNKLYLERNQLETLDPQIFSTLTNLVEIYLFDNKLKTIDPYIFKNLKSLRNILMEHNEIKQDKIELYLPESVTFLLFKDSNNPFYYDEENHLDSVIRPNPISRPTSSKWTNTTRPASGTVQLNFK
;
A
#
# COMPACT_ATOMS: atom_id res chain seq x y z
N ASN A 1 27.34 2.79 -14.96
CA ASN A 1 26.20 3.47 -15.60
C ASN A 1 26.21 4.96 -15.25
N ALA A 2 26.16 5.82 -16.28
CA ALA A 2 26.34 7.28 -16.16
C ALA A 2 25.53 8.07 -17.22
N ILE A 3 24.48 7.46 -17.80
CA ILE A 3 23.61 8.14 -18.76
C ILE A 3 22.89 9.26 -18.04
N VAL A 4 23.05 10.50 -18.52
CA VAL A 4 22.42 11.70 -17.93
C VAL A 4 21.22 12.15 -18.75
N THR A 5 21.32 12.04 -20.08
CA THR A 5 20.27 12.43 -21.03
C THR A 5 20.00 11.29 -21.99
N ILE A 6 18.74 11.20 -22.44
CA ILE A 6 18.34 10.32 -23.53
C ILE A 6 17.97 11.24 -24.70
N GLU A 7 18.69 11.08 -25.80
CA GLU A 7 18.39 11.84 -27.02
C GLU A 7 16.97 11.51 -27.51
N PRO A 8 16.16 12.52 -27.90
CA PRO A 8 14.84 12.28 -28.47
C PRO A 8 14.88 11.27 -29.61
N LYS A 9 13.91 10.33 -29.65
CA LYS A 9 13.77 9.31 -30.69
C LYS A 9 14.96 8.35 -30.83
N LEU A 10 15.86 8.29 -29.84
CA LEU A 10 17.00 7.36 -29.83
C LEU A 10 16.57 5.91 -30.10
N PHE A 11 15.41 5.50 -29.59
CA PHE A 11 14.89 4.14 -29.71
C PHE A 11 13.89 3.94 -30.87
N SER A 12 13.72 4.94 -31.75
CA SER A 12 12.67 4.96 -32.78
C SER A 12 12.66 3.79 -33.75
N LYS A 13 13.79 3.10 -33.93
CA LYS A 13 13.92 1.93 -34.81
C LYS A 13 13.77 0.58 -34.09
N LEU A 14 13.71 0.57 -32.75
CA LEU A 14 13.67 -0.64 -31.94
C LEU A 14 12.23 -1.16 -31.75
N VAL A 15 11.49 -1.28 -32.85
CA VAL A 15 10.05 -1.58 -32.82
C VAL A 15 9.69 -2.93 -32.22
N ASN A 16 10.64 -3.88 -32.19
CA ASN A 16 10.44 -5.22 -31.62
C ASN A 16 10.93 -5.33 -30.17
N LEU A 17 11.41 -4.24 -29.56
CA LEU A 17 11.93 -4.27 -28.20
C LEU A 17 10.77 -4.43 -27.21
N GLU A 18 10.82 -5.47 -26.38
CA GLU A 18 9.80 -5.74 -25.35
C GLU A 18 10.24 -5.30 -23.95
N GLU A 19 11.55 -5.22 -23.70
CA GLU A 19 12.10 -4.84 -22.39
C GLU A 19 13.20 -3.80 -22.55
N LEU A 20 13.15 -2.73 -21.75
CA LEU A 20 14.14 -1.68 -21.73
C LEU A 20 14.57 -1.37 -20.30
N GLY A 21 15.82 -1.73 -19.98
CA GLY A 21 16.45 -1.44 -18.70
C GLY A 21 17.34 -0.20 -18.77
N LEU A 22 16.93 0.87 -18.07
CA LEU A 22 17.67 2.13 -17.92
C LEU A 22 17.93 2.47 -16.45
N GLY A 23 17.71 1.51 -15.54
CA GLY A 23 17.93 1.68 -14.11
C GLY A 23 19.40 1.95 -13.73
N SER A 24 19.59 2.55 -12.55
CA SER A 24 20.90 2.89 -11.98
C SER A 24 21.75 3.77 -12.89
N ASN A 25 21.13 4.77 -13.52
CA ASN A 25 21.79 5.81 -14.31
C ASN A 25 21.68 7.18 -13.60
N LYS A 26 21.88 8.27 -14.33
CA LYS A 26 21.78 9.64 -13.84
C LYS A 26 20.76 10.44 -14.65
N ILE A 27 19.74 9.77 -15.20
CA ILE A 27 18.74 10.40 -16.06
C ILE A 27 17.95 11.42 -15.23
N GLU A 28 17.86 12.66 -15.69
CA GLU A 28 17.17 13.74 -14.97
C GLU A 28 15.80 14.07 -15.56
N THR A 29 15.65 13.90 -16.87
CA THR A 29 14.45 14.32 -17.60
C THR A 29 13.97 13.25 -18.58
N LEU A 30 12.65 13.18 -18.75
CA LEU A 30 11.99 12.40 -19.80
C LEU A 30 11.16 13.34 -20.66
N SER A 31 11.49 13.42 -21.95
CA SER A 31 10.70 14.17 -22.95
C SER A 31 9.62 13.31 -23.59
N ALA A 32 8.63 13.93 -24.24
CA ALA A 32 7.57 13.24 -24.99
C ALA A 32 8.10 12.23 -26.02
N ASP A 33 9.24 12.54 -26.65
CA ASP A 33 9.83 11.75 -27.73
C ASP A 33 10.83 10.68 -27.23
N THR A 34 11.00 10.53 -25.92
CA THR A 34 12.03 9.64 -25.33
C THR A 34 11.84 8.18 -25.75
N PHE A 35 10.59 7.71 -25.72
CA PHE A 35 10.24 6.30 -26.00
C PHE A 35 9.49 6.12 -27.33
N THR A 36 9.57 7.10 -28.24
CA THR A 36 8.98 6.98 -29.58
C THR A 36 9.50 5.73 -30.28
N GLY A 37 8.58 4.98 -30.91
CA GLY A 37 8.89 3.76 -31.67
C GLY A 37 8.87 2.46 -30.86
N LEU A 38 8.85 2.53 -29.53
CA LEU A 38 8.82 1.37 -28.63
C LEU A 38 7.41 0.78 -28.45
N VAL A 39 6.70 0.58 -29.55
CA VAL A 39 5.27 0.20 -29.55
C VAL A 39 5.01 -1.18 -28.95
N ASN A 40 5.99 -2.08 -28.95
CA ASN A 40 5.86 -3.44 -28.38
C ASN A 40 6.48 -3.57 -26.98
N LEU A 41 6.90 -2.46 -26.36
CA LEU A 41 7.52 -2.47 -25.05
C LEU A 41 6.50 -2.89 -23.99
N LYS A 42 6.87 -3.90 -23.19
CA LYS A 42 6.10 -4.46 -22.08
C LYS A 42 6.69 -4.09 -20.72
N SER A 43 8.02 -3.96 -20.63
CA SER A 43 8.70 -3.62 -19.37
C SER A 43 9.68 -2.46 -19.54
N LEU A 44 9.53 -1.45 -18.70
CA LEU A 44 10.40 -0.28 -18.65
C LEU A 44 10.92 -0.06 -17.22
N ASP A 45 12.24 -0.21 -17.05
CA ASP A 45 12.92 0.00 -15.78
C ASP A 45 13.72 1.31 -15.82
N LEU A 46 13.27 2.30 -15.03
CA LEU A 46 13.91 3.60 -14.83
C LEU A 46 14.30 3.81 -13.36
N CYS A 47 14.38 2.73 -12.56
CA CYS A 47 14.68 2.81 -11.13
C CYS A 47 16.05 3.42 -10.86
N ASN A 48 16.22 4.06 -9.70
CA ASN A 48 17.52 4.58 -9.25
C ASN A 48 18.15 5.54 -10.28
N ASN A 49 17.38 6.54 -10.70
CA ASN A 49 17.84 7.64 -11.56
C ASN A 49 17.69 8.97 -10.79
N GLN A 50 17.77 10.09 -11.49
CA GLN A 50 17.58 11.43 -10.92
C GLN A 50 16.36 12.15 -11.52
N ILE A 51 15.38 11.38 -12.01
CA ILE A 51 14.27 11.92 -12.79
C ILE A 51 13.46 12.86 -11.91
N ASN A 52 13.40 14.13 -12.30
CA ASN A 52 12.65 15.18 -11.60
C ASN A 52 11.63 15.86 -12.52
N ILE A 53 11.81 15.78 -13.84
CA ILE A 53 10.93 16.35 -14.84
C ILE A 53 10.51 15.23 -15.80
N ILE A 54 9.20 15.02 -15.90
CA ILE A 54 8.60 14.09 -16.87
C ILE A 54 7.59 14.90 -17.69
N ASP A 55 7.79 14.91 -19.00
CA ASP A 55 6.81 15.47 -19.92
C ASP A 55 5.47 14.71 -19.78
N PRO A 56 4.31 15.40 -19.74
CA PRO A 56 3.00 14.75 -19.62
C PRO A 56 2.73 13.66 -20.67
N LYS A 57 3.40 13.70 -21.82
CA LYS A 57 3.26 12.74 -22.92
C LYS A 57 4.40 11.74 -23.03
N ALA A 58 5.31 11.68 -22.05
CA ALA A 58 6.49 10.82 -22.10
C ALA A 58 6.15 9.35 -22.36
N PHE A 59 4.97 8.88 -21.95
CA PHE A 59 4.57 7.47 -22.05
C PHE A 59 3.55 7.18 -23.17
N ASP A 60 3.15 8.17 -23.98
CA ASP A 60 2.10 8.02 -25.01
C ASP A 60 2.43 7.01 -26.11
N HIS A 61 3.72 6.70 -26.31
CA HIS A 61 4.18 5.79 -27.35
C HIS A 61 4.38 4.34 -26.89
N VAL A 62 4.30 4.05 -25.58
CA VAL A 62 4.51 2.72 -24.99
C VAL A 62 3.18 2.11 -24.53
N VAL A 63 2.19 2.10 -25.42
CA VAL A 63 0.80 1.69 -25.13
C VAL A 63 0.63 0.23 -24.72
N ASN A 64 1.65 -0.61 -24.96
CA ASN A 64 1.65 -2.03 -24.59
C ASN A 64 2.37 -2.32 -23.27
N LEU A 65 2.75 -1.28 -22.51
CA LEU A 65 3.50 -1.44 -21.28
C LEU A 65 2.66 -2.14 -20.20
N GLU A 66 3.24 -3.16 -19.60
CA GLU A 66 2.66 -3.98 -18.52
C GLU A 66 3.34 -3.64 -17.18
N THR A 67 4.63 -3.26 -17.20
CA THR A 67 5.40 -2.89 -16.02
C THR A 67 6.16 -1.58 -16.23
N LEU A 68 5.91 -0.61 -15.34
CA LEU A 68 6.63 0.67 -15.30
C LEU A 68 7.27 0.85 -13.93
N LYS A 69 8.60 0.94 -13.89
CA LYS A 69 9.34 1.17 -12.64
C LYS A 69 10.02 2.53 -12.65
N LEU A 70 9.57 3.41 -11.77
CA LEU A 70 10.08 4.77 -11.56
C LEU A 70 10.59 4.97 -10.13
N SER A 71 10.77 3.91 -9.35
CA SER A 71 11.18 4.00 -7.95
C SER A 71 12.58 4.60 -7.79
N TYR A 72 12.82 5.25 -6.64
CA TYR A 72 14.09 5.88 -6.28
C TYR A 72 14.54 6.91 -7.32
N ASN A 73 13.66 7.87 -7.59
CA ASN A 73 13.91 9.05 -8.41
C ASN A 73 13.67 10.33 -7.58
N LYS A 74 13.57 11.49 -8.23
CA LYS A 74 13.34 12.79 -7.59
C LYS A 74 11.99 13.40 -8.03
N ILE A 75 10.99 12.56 -8.31
CA ILE A 75 9.70 13.00 -8.83
C ILE A 75 8.91 13.67 -7.70
N ALA A 76 8.67 14.97 -7.81
CA ALA A 76 7.92 15.74 -6.82
C ALA A 76 6.42 15.85 -7.15
N SER A 77 6.07 15.76 -8.43
CA SER A 77 4.69 15.85 -8.92
C SER A 77 4.53 15.06 -10.21
N LEU A 78 3.32 14.59 -10.47
CA LEU A 78 2.92 13.94 -11.72
C LEU A 78 1.82 14.78 -12.36
N SER A 79 1.89 14.95 -13.68
CA SER A 79 0.85 15.66 -14.43
C SER A 79 -0.39 14.79 -14.60
N ASP A 80 -1.56 15.43 -14.68
CA ASP A 80 -2.80 14.74 -14.98
C ASP A 80 -2.71 14.04 -16.33
N GLY A 81 -3.21 12.80 -16.37
CA GLY A 81 -3.23 11.98 -17.58
C GLY A 81 -1.89 11.39 -18.02
N ILE A 82 -0.81 11.56 -17.25
CA ILE A 82 0.53 11.04 -17.59
C ILE A 82 0.56 9.51 -17.84
N PHE A 83 -0.41 8.77 -17.31
CA PHE A 83 -0.53 7.32 -17.48
C PHE A 83 -1.75 6.89 -18.31
N ASP A 84 -2.50 7.82 -18.91
CA ASP A 84 -3.79 7.52 -19.55
C ASP A 84 -3.68 6.57 -20.75
N SER A 85 -2.52 6.55 -21.42
CA SER A 85 -2.22 5.68 -22.54
C SER A 85 -1.84 4.24 -22.12
N LEU A 86 -1.55 4.01 -20.84
CA LEU A 86 -1.01 2.74 -20.32
C LEU A 86 -2.11 1.75 -19.90
N LEU A 87 -3.05 1.48 -20.81
CA LEU A 87 -4.24 0.67 -20.53
C LEU A 87 -3.95 -0.78 -20.17
N LYS A 88 -2.76 -1.30 -20.51
CA LYS A 88 -2.30 -2.66 -20.21
C LYS A 88 -1.45 -2.75 -18.94
N LEU A 89 -1.20 -1.65 -18.26
CA LEU A 89 -0.29 -1.62 -17.12
C LEU A 89 -0.84 -2.48 -15.98
N GLU A 90 0.00 -3.39 -15.50
CA GLU A 90 -0.30 -4.30 -14.39
C GLU A 90 0.50 -3.92 -13.13
N SER A 91 1.67 -3.29 -13.30
CA SER A 91 2.56 -2.91 -12.19
C SER A 91 3.12 -1.50 -12.39
N LEU A 92 2.93 -0.65 -11.39
CA LEU A 92 3.45 0.72 -11.36
C LEU A 92 4.19 0.98 -10.05
N SER A 93 5.51 1.18 -10.14
CA SER A 93 6.34 1.48 -8.98
C SER A 93 6.80 2.94 -8.97
N LEU A 94 6.44 3.68 -7.92
CA LEU A 94 6.75 5.08 -7.67
C LEU A 94 7.39 5.29 -6.29
N ASP A 95 7.85 4.22 -5.63
CA ASP A 95 8.42 4.30 -4.28
C ASP A 95 9.68 5.15 -4.23
N GLY A 96 9.97 5.74 -3.08
CA GLY A 96 11.24 6.46 -2.89
C GLY A 96 11.36 7.69 -3.78
N ASN A 97 10.23 8.36 -4.04
CA ASN A 97 10.17 9.65 -4.74
C ASN A 97 9.85 10.77 -3.74
N GLN A 98 9.48 11.95 -4.25
CA GLN A 98 9.22 13.14 -3.44
C GLN A 98 7.76 13.61 -3.60
N LEU A 99 6.85 12.71 -3.96
CA LEU A 99 5.44 13.03 -4.20
C LEU A 99 4.79 13.54 -2.92
N THR A 100 4.13 14.69 -3.01
CA THR A 100 3.39 15.31 -1.88
C THR A 100 1.88 15.19 -2.03
N THR A 101 1.39 15.13 -3.28
CA THR A 101 -0.02 14.93 -3.63
C THR A 101 -0.15 14.03 -4.85
N LEU A 102 -1.33 13.45 -5.03
CA LEU A 102 -1.75 12.75 -6.25
C LEU A 102 -3.05 13.39 -6.72
N SER A 103 -3.26 13.58 -8.01
CA SER A 103 -4.56 13.99 -8.52
C SER A 103 -5.58 12.85 -8.41
N SER A 104 -6.85 13.20 -8.27
CA SER A 104 -7.93 12.24 -8.00
C SER A 104 -8.20 11.26 -9.15
N ASN A 105 -7.74 11.58 -10.36
CA ASN A 105 -7.89 10.79 -11.57
C ASN A 105 -6.56 10.21 -12.10
N LEU A 106 -5.46 10.34 -11.36
CA LEU A 106 -4.12 9.93 -11.81
C LEU A 106 -4.05 8.48 -12.30
N PHE A 107 -4.82 7.58 -11.68
CA PHE A 107 -4.84 6.15 -12.01
C PHE A 107 -6.13 5.72 -12.71
N GLU A 108 -6.99 6.65 -13.13
CA GLU A 108 -8.35 6.35 -13.59
C GLU A 108 -8.38 5.33 -14.73
N LYS A 109 -7.43 5.42 -15.68
CA LYS A 109 -7.37 4.54 -16.86
C LYS A 109 -6.63 3.22 -16.63
N LEU A 110 -5.99 3.02 -15.48
CA LEU A 110 -5.16 1.85 -15.18
C LEU A 110 -6.01 0.66 -14.69
N ILE A 111 -7.04 0.29 -15.45
CA ILE A 111 -8.05 -0.71 -15.06
C ILE A 111 -7.49 -2.15 -14.92
N ASN A 112 -6.27 -2.38 -15.42
CA ASN A 112 -5.57 -3.67 -15.32
C ASN A 112 -4.52 -3.72 -14.19
N LEU A 113 -4.37 -2.64 -13.43
CA LEU A 113 -3.33 -2.54 -12.41
C LEU A 113 -3.57 -3.56 -11.28
N LYS A 114 -2.53 -4.34 -10.98
CA LYS A 114 -2.49 -5.35 -9.92
C LYS A 114 -1.60 -4.91 -8.76
N GLY A 115 -0.51 -4.20 -9.05
CA GLY A 115 0.42 -3.68 -8.04
C GLY A 115 0.64 -2.18 -8.19
N LEU A 116 0.39 -1.43 -7.10
CA LEU A 116 0.68 0.00 -7.02
C LEU A 116 1.59 0.27 -5.83
N PHE A 117 2.77 0.83 -6.11
CA PHE A 117 3.78 1.05 -5.10
C PHE A 117 4.09 2.54 -4.95
N LEU A 118 3.70 3.11 -3.80
CA LEU A 118 3.79 4.54 -3.47
C LEU A 118 4.50 4.78 -2.14
N SER A 119 5.19 3.77 -1.61
CA SER A 119 5.87 3.87 -0.32
C SER A 119 7.07 4.83 -0.36
N SER A 120 7.49 5.32 0.80
CA SER A 120 8.65 6.22 0.91
C SER A 120 8.50 7.49 0.04
N ASN A 121 7.33 8.11 0.09
CA ASN A 121 7.05 9.42 -0.50
C ASN A 121 6.72 10.43 0.62
N GLN A 122 6.15 11.57 0.28
CA GLN A 122 5.78 12.63 1.23
C GLN A 122 4.28 12.91 1.21
N LEU A 123 3.46 11.92 0.82
CA LEU A 123 2.02 12.06 0.67
C LEU A 123 1.38 12.29 2.04
N THR A 124 0.53 13.32 2.14
CA THR A 124 -0.20 13.65 3.38
C THR A 124 -1.67 13.24 3.33
N SER A 125 -2.24 13.10 2.13
CA SER A 125 -3.62 12.71 1.92
C SER A 125 -3.80 12.06 0.55
N ILE A 126 -4.90 11.33 0.40
CA ILE A 126 -5.39 10.78 -0.87
C ILE A 126 -6.79 11.35 -1.08
N TYR A 127 -7.07 11.87 -2.27
CA TYR A 127 -8.43 12.31 -2.58
C TYR A 127 -9.39 11.11 -2.53
N PRO A 128 -10.63 11.29 -2.05
CA PRO A 128 -11.64 10.26 -2.17
C PRO A 128 -11.72 9.79 -3.63
N LYS A 129 -11.85 8.48 -3.84
CA LYS A 129 -12.00 7.84 -5.15
C LYS A 129 -10.74 7.70 -6.02
N THR A 130 -9.56 8.11 -5.55
CA THR A 130 -8.28 7.98 -6.30
C THR A 130 -8.03 6.55 -6.82
N PHE A 131 -8.52 5.52 -6.13
CA PHE A 131 -8.32 4.11 -6.50
C PHE A 131 -9.57 3.43 -7.09
N ASN A 132 -10.65 4.17 -7.36
CA ASN A 132 -11.97 3.58 -7.61
C ASN A 132 -12.06 2.66 -8.83
N THR A 133 -11.23 2.88 -9.85
CA THR A 133 -11.24 2.08 -11.08
C THR A 133 -10.32 0.85 -10.98
N LEU A 134 -9.48 0.77 -9.95
CA LEU A 134 -8.45 -0.25 -9.78
C LEU A 134 -9.03 -1.56 -9.20
N THR A 135 -10.08 -2.06 -9.82
CA THR A 135 -10.84 -3.25 -9.36
C THR A 135 -10.03 -4.55 -9.37
N LYS A 136 -8.90 -4.60 -10.10
CA LYS A 136 -7.97 -5.73 -10.12
C LYS A 136 -6.78 -5.56 -9.17
N LEU A 137 -6.71 -4.44 -8.44
CA LEU A 137 -5.59 -4.14 -7.55
C LEU A 137 -5.52 -5.21 -6.47
N ASP A 138 -4.37 -5.85 -6.39
CA ASP A 138 -4.06 -6.96 -5.49
C ASP A 138 -3.20 -6.47 -4.31
N THR A 139 -2.21 -5.63 -4.61
CA THR A 139 -1.25 -5.15 -3.63
C THR A 139 -1.08 -3.62 -3.73
N LEU A 140 -1.23 -2.94 -2.59
CA LEU A 140 -1.10 -1.50 -2.47
C LEU A 140 -0.10 -1.13 -1.37
N PHE A 141 0.97 -0.44 -1.77
CA PHE A 141 1.97 0.10 -0.86
C PHE A 141 1.81 1.60 -0.66
N LEU A 142 1.48 2.02 0.57
CA LEU A 142 1.36 3.41 1.00
C LEU A 142 2.20 3.70 2.25
N GLY A 143 2.98 2.72 2.73
CA GLY A 143 3.80 2.86 3.92
C GLY A 143 4.93 3.88 3.78
N SER A 144 5.46 4.38 4.89
CA SER A 144 6.53 5.40 4.90
C SER A 144 6.12 6.69 4.16
N ASN A 145 4.92 7.19 4.45
CA ASN A 145 4.41 8.49 3.97
C ASN A 145 4.09 9.39 5.19
N LYS A 146 3.26 10.42 5.01
CA LYS A 146 2.86 11.37 6.05
C LYS A 146 1.34 11.38 6.25
N PHE A 147 0.64 10.28 5.97
CA PHE A 147 -0.81 10.20 6.13
C PHE A 147 -1.21 10.31 7.60
N THR A 148 -2.16 11.19 7.91
CA THR A 148 -2.73 11.34 9.26
C THR A 148 -4.10 10.69 9.41
N SER A 149 -4.82 10.54 8.31
CA SER A 149 -6.11 9.85 8.21
C SER A 149 -6.41 9.49 6.75
N PHE A 150 -7.43 8.67 6.54
CA PHE A 150 -8.01 8.40 5.23
C PHE A 150 -9.51 8.69 5.26
N ASP A 151 -10.06 9.10 4.12
CA ASP A 151 -11.52 9.16 3.94
C ASP A 151 -12.11 7.75 3.93
N VAL A 152 -13.29 7.55 4.51
CA VAL A 152 -13.95 6.24 4.65
C VAL A 152 -14.12 5.51 3.31
N ASP A 153 -14.26 6.24 2.21
CA ASP A 153 -14.46 5.67 0.88
C ASP A 153 -13.13 5.40 0.12
N THR A 154 -11.97 5.70 0.71
CA THR A 154 -10.64 5.61 0.04
C THR A 154 -10.38 4.23 -0.58
N PHE A 155 -10.68 3.15 0.16
CA PHE A 155 -10.44 1.76 -0.29
C PHE A 155 -11.71 1.03 -0.73
N LYS A 156 -12.85 1.72 -0.80
CA LYS A 156 -14.17 1.09 -0.91
C LYS A 156 -14.35 0.19 -2.13
N LEU A 157 -13.77 0.57 -3.27
CA LEU A 157 -13.93 -0.14 -4.54
C LEU A 157 -12.75 -1.05 -4.93
N VAL A 158 -11.63 -1.02 -4.20
CA VAL A 158 -10.50 -1.94 -4.44
C VAL A 158 -10.72 -3.28 -3.73
N THR A 159 -11.85 -3.93 -4.03
CA THR A 159 -12.32 -5.12 -3.29
C THR A 159 -11.50 -6.38 -3.54
N ASN A 160 -10.65 -6.39 -4.58
CA ASN A 160 -9.72 -7.49 -4.88
C ASN A 160 -8.39 -7.41 -4.08
N LEU A 161 -8.22 -6.38 -3.25
CA LEU A 161 -6.97 -6.14 -2.54
C LEU A 161 -6.68 -7.29 -1.56
N ASN A 162 -5.53 -7.94 -1.72
CA ASN A 162 -4.99 -8.99 -0.84
C ASN A 162 -4.01 -8.42 0.18
N LYS A 163 -3.22 -7.39 -0.17
CA LYS A 163 -2.19 -6.82 0.71
C LYS A 163 -2.26 -5.31 0.75
N LEU A 164 -2.30 -4.77 1.97
CA LEU A 164 -2.36 -3.34 2.22
C LEU A 164 -1.28 -2.91 3.22
N TYR A 165 -0.37 -2.06 2.75
CA TYR A 165 0.76 -1.56 3.52
C TYR A 165 0.54 -0.08 3.86
N LEU A 166 0.29 0.21 5.14
CA LEU A 166 0.03 1.55 5.70
C LEU A 166 1.03 1.89 6.82
N GLU A 167 2.06 1.07 7.03
CA GLU A 167 3.04 1.24 8.08
C GLU A 167 3.81 2.56 7.97
N ARG A 168 4.44 3.02 9.06
CA ARG A 168 5.33 4.20 9.04
C ARG A 168 4.63 5.44 8.48
N ASN A 169 3.39 5.66 8.91
CA ASN A 169 2.63 6.87 8.64
C ASN A 169 2.39 7.63 9.96
N GLN A 170 1.48 8.59 9.95
CA GLN A 170 1.13 9.39 11.12
C GLN A 170 -0.36 9.21 11.48
N LEU A 171 -0.93 8.04 11.18
CA LEU A 171 -2.36 7.78 11.34
C LEU A 171 -2.71 7.86 12.82
N GLU A 172 -3.61 8.77 13.18
CA GLU A 172 -4.06 8.94 14.58
C GLU A 172 -5.36 8.20 14.88
N THR A 173 -6.22 8.09 13.87
CA THR A 173 -7.52 7.42 13.93
C THR A 173 -7.79 6.67 12.64
N LEU A 174 -8.67 5.68 12.72
CA LEU A 174 -9.23 4.98 11.58
C LEU A 174 -10.75 5.02 11.69
N ASP A 175 -11.42 5.32 10.59
CA ASP A 175 -12.87 5.16 10.52
C ASP A 175 -13.22 3.66 10.65
N PRO A 176 -14.22 3.27 11.47
CA PRO A 176 -14.60 1.86 11.64
C PRO A 176 -14.97 1.11 10.35
N GLN A 177 -15.34 1.82 9.29
CA GLN A 177 -15.77 1.25 8.01
C GLN A 177 -14.68 1.28 6.92
N ILE A 178 -13.50 1.84 7.19
CA ILE A 178 -12.45 2.09 6.18
C ILE A 178 -12.01 0.82 5.41
N PHE A 179 -12.06 -0.35 6.05
CA PHE A 179 -11.72 -1.63 5.44
C PHE A 179 -12.94 -2.52 5.14
N SER A 180 -14.16 -2.05 5.41
CA SER A 180 -15.35 -2.90 5.48
C SER A 180 -15.68 -3.72 4.23
N THR A 181 -15.23 -3.27 3.05
CA THR A 181 -15.45 -3.94 1.75
C THR A 181 -14.30 -4.86 1.33
N LEU A 182 -13.15 -4.84 2.02
CA LEU A 182 -11.92 -5.55 1.65
C LEU A 182 -11.96 -7.03 2.05
N THR A 183 -13.01 -7.75 1.65
CA THR A 183 -13.25 -9.14 2.07
C THR A 183 -12.18 -10.15 1.61
N ASN A 184 -11.38 -9.79 0.60
CA ASN A 184 -10.24 -10.57 0.09
C ASN A 184 -8.91 -10.21 0.78
N LEU A 185 -8.88 -9.19 1.65
CA LEU A 185 -7.63 -8.77 2.29
C LEU A 185 -7.07 -9.89 3.16
N VAL A 186 -5.81 -10.24 2.92
CA VAL A 186 -5.08 -11.30 3.62
C VAL A 186 -4.10 -10.70 4.63
N GLU A 187 -3.45 -9.60 4.26
CA GLU A 187 -2.41 -8.97 5.08
C GLU A 187 -2.66 -7.46 5.19
N ILE A 188 -2.61 -6.95 6.42
CA ILE A 188 -2.63 -5.52 6.70
C ILE A 188 -1.48 -5.12 7.62
N TYR A 189 -0.75 -4.09 7.21
CA TYR A 189 0.38 -3.53 7.93
C TYR A 189 0.05 -2.09 8.34
N LEU A 190 -0.07 -1.86 9.64
CA LEU A 190 -0.43 -0.61 10.32
C LEU A 190 0.62 -0.20 11.36
N PHE A 191 1.73 -0.92 11.44
CA PHE A 191 2.75 -0.68 12.45
C PHE A 191 3.48 0.66 12.23
N ASP A 192 4.17 1.16 13.25
CA ASP A 192 4.86 2.46 13.21
C ASP A 192 3.90 3.61 12.82
N ASN A 193 2.75 3.71 13.49
CA ASN A 193 1.77 4.80 13.31
C ASN A 193 1.49 5.49 14.66
N LYS A 194 0.45 6.34 14.74
CA LYS A 194 0.09 7.10 15.95
C LYS A 194 -1.32 6.79 16.44
N LEU A 195 -1.81 5.58 16.16
CA LEU A 195 -3.20 5.23 16.46
C LEU A 195 -3.44 5.29 17.96
N LYS A 196 -4.40 6.11 18.39
CA LYS A 196 -4.73 6.32 19.81
C LYS A 196 -5.81 5.36 20.32
N THR A 197 -6.67 4.91 19.41
CA THR A 197 -7.78 3.99 19.68
C THR A 197 -7.91 3.04 18.50
N ILE A 198 -8.54 1.89 18.76
CA ILE A 198 -8.97 0.97 17.71
C ILE A 198 -10.45 0.60 17.93
N ASP A 199 -11.23 0.61 16.85
CA ASP A 199 -12.61 0.15 16.90
C ASP A 199 -12.68 -1.37 16.99
N PRO A 200 -13.50 -1.96 17.88
CA PRO A 200 -13.61 -3.40 18.05
C PRO A 200 -13.96 -4.18 16.78
N TYR A 201 -14.67 -3.58 15.83
CA TYR A 201 -15.24 -4.23 14.67
C TYR A 201 -14.50 -3.93 13.36
N ILE A 202 -13.42 -3.15 13.40
CA ILE A 202 -12.71 -2.65 12.21
C ILE A 202 -12.27 -3.77 11.24
N PHE A 203 -11.95 -4.97 11.75
CA PHE A 203 -11.51 -6.12 10.95
C PHE A 203 -12.59 -7.19 10.75
N LYS A 204 -13.79 -7.03 11.35
CA LYS A 204 -14.82 -8.08 11.44
C LYS A 204 -15.24 -8.65 10.09
N ASN A 205 -15.27 -7.82 9.04
CA ASN A 205 -15.75 -8.20 7.71
C ASN A 205 -14.64 -8.76 6.79
N LEU A 206 -13.38 -8.74 7.23
CA LEU A 206 -12.23 -9.13 6.40
C LEU A 206 -12.07 -10.66 6.37
N LYS A 207 -13.00 -11.34 5.70
CA LYS A 207 -13.14 -12.81 5.74
C LYS A 207 -11.87 -13.59 5.42
N SER A 208 -10.97 -13.04 4.59
CA SER A 208 -9.73 -13.70 4.18
C SER A 208 -8.51 -13.29 5.01
N LEU A 209 -8.67 -12.42 6.00
CA LEU A 209 -7.57 -11.80 6.74
C LEU A 209 -6.82 -12.82 7.58
N ARG A 210 -5.51 -12.86 7.41
CA ARG A 210 -4.61 -13.77 8.13
C ARG A 210 -3.66 -13.04 9.04
N ASN A 211 -3.08 -11.94 8.55
CA ASN A 211 -1.97 -11.25 9.21
C ASN A 211 -2.34 -9.80 9.48
N ILE A 212 -2.26 -9.41 10.75
CA ILE A 212 -2.43 -8.03 11.20
C ILE A 212 -1.15 -7.62 11.94
N LEU A 213 -0.45 -6.62 11.42
CA LEU A 213 0.72 -6.04 12.06
C LEU A 213 0.39 -4.59 12.43
N MET A 214 0.37 -4.26 13.72
CA MET A 214 -0.04 -2.94 14.23
C MET A 214 0.71 -2.53 15.51
N GLU A 215 1.88 -3.13 15.75
CA GLU A 215 2.84 -2.70 16.77
C GLU A 215 3.32 -1.26 16.55
N HIS A 216 3.98 -0.66 17.55
CA HIS A 216 4.47 0.72 17.47
C HIS A 216 3.36 1.73 17.09
N ASN A 217 2.29 1.72 17.88
CA ASN A 217 1.23 2.73 17.86
C ASN A 217 1.14 3.41 19.24
N GLU A 218 0.14 4.27 19.46
CA GLU A 218 -0.05 5.03 20.71
C GLU A 218 -1.39 4.68 21.39
N ILE A 219 -1.80 3.41 21.38
CA ILE A 219 -3.15 2.99 21.80
C ILE A 219 -3.28 3.09 23.32
N LYS A 220 -4.24 3.89 23.80
CA LYS A 220 -4.47 4.18 25.23
C LYS A 220 -5.86 3.74 25.75
N GLN A 221 -6.43 2.68 25.18
CA GLN A 221 -7.73 2.15 25.64
C GLN A 221 -7.54 1.25 26.87
N ASP A 222 -8.33 1.47 27.92
CA ASP A 222 -8.32 0.67 29.16
C ASP A 222 -8.58 -0.83 28.89
N LYS A 223 -9.40 -1.11 27.86
CA LYS A 223 -9.68 -2.45 27.37
C LYS A 223 -9.68 -2.44 25.84
N ILE A 224 -8.94 -3.38 25.26
CA ILE A 224 -8.97 -3.66 23.82
C ILE A 224 -9.75 -4.96 23.62
N GLU A 225 -10.86 -4.85 22.89
CA GLU A 225 -11.69 -5.96 22.46
C GLU A 225 -11.76 -5.91 20.94
N LEU A 226 -11.24 -6.93 20.26
CA LEU A 226 -11.25 -7.02 18.80
C LEU A 226 -12.08 -8.23 18.36
N TYR A 227 -12.99 -7.99 17.43
CA TYR A 227 -13.83 -8.99 16.77
C TYR A 227 -13.18 -9.40 15.46
N LEU A 228 -12.36 -10.44 15.52
CA LEU A 228 -11.58 -10.92 14.38
C LEU A 228 -12.32 -12.04 13.62
N PRO A 229 -12.16 -12.13 12.29
CA PRO A 229 -12.60 -13.30 11.54
C PRO A 229 -11.77 -14.53 11.90
N GLU A 230 -12.35 -15.73 11.76
CA GLU A 230 -11.70 -17.02 12.08
C GLU A 230 -10.46 -17.32 11.23
N SER A 231 -10.23 -16.55 10.16
CA SER A 231 -9.07 -16.67 9.28
C SER A 231 -7.78 -16.07 9.86
N VAL A 232 -7.86 -15.24 10.92
CA VAL A 232 -6.70 -14.50 11.44
C VAL A 232 -5.72 -15.39 12.20
N THR A 233 -4.67 -15.84 11.54
CA THR A 233 -3.65 -16.69 12.15
C THR A 233 -2.56 -15.92 12.90
N PHE A 234 -2.37 -14.64 12.60
CA PHE A 234 -1.26 -13.85 13.15
C PHE A 234 -1.67 -12.41 13.47
N LEU A 235 -1.42 -11.99 14.71
CA LEU A 235 -1.60 -10.62 15.18
C LEU A 235 -0.35 -10.16 15.94
N LEU A 236 0.34 -9.16 15.40
CA LEU A 236 1.40 -8.45 16.08
C LEU A 236 0.87 -7.08 16.54
N PHE A 237 0.74 -6.91 17.86
CA PHE A 237 0.06 -5.77 18.47
C PHE A 237 0.91 -5.04 19.54
N LYS A 238 1.90 -5.72 20.15
CA LYS A 238 2.57 -5.24 21.36
C LYS A 238 4.05 -4.86 21.14
N ASP A 239 4.41 -3.64 21.53
CA ASP A 239 5.77 -3.17 21.80
C ASP A 239 5.77 -2.20 23.01
N SER A 240 6.95 -1.99 23.61
CA SER A 240 7.33 -1.03 24.65
C SER A 240 6.77 0.41 24.53
N ASN A 241 6.43 0.88 23.32
CA ASN A 241 5.83 2.21 23.11
C ASN A 241 4.30 2.28 23.28
N ASN A 242 3.60 1.15 23.38
CA ASN A 242 2.24 1.11 23.90
C ASN A 242 2.36 0.89 25.42
N PRO A 243 2.05 1.88 26.30
CA PRO A 243 2.30 1.78 27.73
C PRO A 243 1.26 0.84 28.36
N PHE A 244 1.39 -0.45 28.13
CA PHE A 244 0.81 -1.47 28.99
C PHE A 244 1.75 -1.60 30.19
N TYR A 245 1.67 -0.59 31.07
CA TYR A 245 2.30 -0.65 32.37
C TYR A 245 1.59 -1.75 33.16
N TYR A 246 2.34 -2.79 33.49
CA TYR A 246 1.88 -3.90 34.31
C TYR A 246 1.86 -3.38 35.76
N ASP A 247 0.68 -3.14 36.30
CA ASP A 247 0.49 -3.02 37.75
C ASP A 247 -0.12 -4.35 38.23
N GLU A 248 0.54 -5.01 39.19
CA GLU A 248 0.19 -6.35 39.68
C GLU A 248 -1.21 -6.42 40.31
N GLU A 249 -1.85 -5.28 40.57
CA GLU A 249 -3.16 -5.20 41.24
C GLU A 249 -4.36 -4.99 40.30
N ASN A 250 -4.19 -4.79 38.99
CA ASN A 250 -5.32 -4.59 38.07
C ASN A 250 -5.26 -5.46 36.81
N HIS A 251 -6.20 -6.40 36.72
CA HIS A 251 -6.44 -7.31 35.61
C HIS A 251 -6.65 -6.57 34.27
N LEU A 252 -5.60 -6.46 33.44
CA LEU A 252 -5.69 -6.01 32.05
C LEU A 252 -6.06 -7.20 31.15
N ASP A 253 -7.36 -7.33 30.90
CA ASP A 253 -7.97 -8.37 30.07
C ASP A 253 -8.02 -7.88 28.61
N SER A 254 -6.94 -8.05 27.84
CA SER A 254 -7.02 -7.94 26.37
C SER A 254 -7.80 -9.14 25.86
N VAL A 255 -9.12 -8.99 25.69
CA VAL A 255 -9.98 -10.09 25.25
C VAL A 255 -10.13 -10.04 23.73
N ILE A 256 -9.33 -10.81 23.02
CA ILE A 256 -9.57 -11.10 21.61
C ILE A 256 -10.76 -12.07 21.55
N ARG A 257 -11.87 -11.66 20.90
CA ARG A 257 -13.08 -12.49 20.81
C ARG A 257 -13.32 -12.93 19.37
N PRO A 258 -13.66 -14.21 19.15
CA PRO A 258 -14.14 -14.65 17.84
C PRO A 258 -15.44 -13.92 17.48
N ASN A 259 -15.64 -13.67 16.19
CA ASN A 259 -16.85 -13.02 15.67
C ASN A 259 -18.12 -13.77 16.12
N PRO A 260 -19.11 -13.09 16.76
CA PRO A 260 -20.26 -13.75 17.40
C PRO A 260 -21.23 -14.50 16.47
N ILE A 261 -21.00 -14.50 15.15
CA ILE A 261 -21.91 -15.10 14.16
C ILE A 261 -21.63 -16.60 13.89
N SER A 262 -20.47 -17.12 14.31
CA SER A 262 -20.13 -18.55 14.21
C SER A 262 -19.81 -19.13 15.59
N ARG A 263 -20.84 -19.60 16.29
CA ARG A 263 -20.64 -20.48 17.45
C ARG A 263 -20.19 -21.86 16.97
N PRO A 264 -19.08 -22.37 17.53
CA PRO A 264 -19.12 -23.64 18.22
C PRO A 264 -18.92 -23.41 19.73
N THR A 265 -19.73 -24.08 20.52
CA THR A 265 -19.87 -23.93 21.98
C THR A 265 -18.67 -24.41 22.83
N SER A 266 -17.44 -24.43 22.33
CA SER A 266 -16.32 -24.99 23.11
C SER A 266 -14.87 -24.62 22.72
N SER A 267 -14.62 -23.56 21.95
CA SER A 267 -13.23 -23.13 21.68
C SER A 267 -12.64 -22.39 22.89
N LYS A 268 -11.93 -23.13 23.75
CA LYS A 268 -11.09 -22.57 24.80
C LYS A 268 -9.78 -22.05 24.19
N TRP A 269 -9.51 -20.76 24.35
CA TRP A 269 -8.19 -20.18 24.15
C TRP A 269 -7.20 -20.84 25.12
N THR A 270 -6.29 -21.67 24.62
CA THR A 270 -5.17 -22.15 25.44
C THR A 270 -4.05 -21.12 25.35
N ASN A 271 -4.03 -20.23 26.34
CA ASN A 271 -2.89 -19.41 26.67
C ASN A 271 -1.66 -20.33 26.76
N THR A 272 -0.77 -20.30 25.77
CA THR A 272 0.42 -21.15 25.78
C THR A 272 1.63 -20.31 25.43
N THR A 273 2.39 -20.06 26.50
CA THR A 273 3.77 -19.56 26.58
C THR A 273 3.99 -18.07 26.30
N ARG A 274 4.33 -17.34 27.38
CA ARG A 274 5.04 -16.05 27.37
C ARG A 274 6.15 -16.07 26.31
N PRO A 275 6.09 -15.24 25.27
CA PRO A 275 7.30 -14.78 24.62
C PRO A 275 7.69 -13.45 25.29
N ALA A 276 8.98 -13.32 25.63
CA ALA A 276 9.54 -12.04 26.04
C ALA A 276 9.42 -10.95 24.94
N SER A 277 9.05 -11.36 23.72
CA SER A 277 8.71 -10.54 22.56
C SER A 277 7.18 -10.51 22.35
N GLY A 278 6.57 -9.34 22.14
CA GLY A 278 5.11 -9.10 22.07
C GLY A 278 4.32 -9.77 20.93
N THR A 279 4.70 -10.96 20.50
CA THR A 279 4.05 -11.77 19.47
C THR A 279 2.90 -12.59 20.07
N VAL A 280 1.69 -12.48 19.53
CA VAL A 280 0.58 -13.36 19.88
C VAL A 280 0.27 -14.23 18.67
N GLN A 281 0.72 -15.49 18.70
CA GLN A 281 0.24 -16.50 17.75
C GLN A 281 -1.16 -16.95 18.18
N LEU A 282 -2.15 -16.70 17.32
CA LEU A 282 -3.54 -17.12 17.53
C LEU A 282 -3.73 -18.47 16.84
N ASN A 283 -3.79 -19.55 17.62
CA ASN A 283 -4.12 -20.88 17.09
C ASN A 283 -5.63 -21.11 17.23
N PHE A 284 -6.37 -21.12 16.13
CA PHE A 284 -7.75 -21.60 16.11
C PHE A 284 -7.73 -23.14 16.06
N LYS A 285 -8.39 -23.79 17.02
CA LYS A 285 -8.74 -25.22 16.95
C LYS A 285 -10.15 -25.37 16.39
#